data_AF-A0A4Q3UQI2-F1
#
_entry.id   AF-A0A4Q3UQI2-F1
#
_cell.length_a   1.000
_cell.length_b   1.000
_cell.length_c   1.000
_cell.angle_alpha   90.00
_cell.angle_beta   90.00
_cell.angle_gamma   90.00
#
_symmetry.space_group_name_H-M   'P 1'
#
loop_
_entity.id
_entity.type
_entity.pdbx_description
1 polymer ?
#
loop_
_entity_poly.entity_id
_entity_poly.type
_entity_poly.pdbx_seq_one_letter_code
_entity_poly.pdbx_strand_id
1 'polypeptide(L)'
;MKKLSLIITITFLTISTFAQDSREQRREKKEAKRQKINELVRQAEEGVLVYQKQSIFGLQLRTNGYGAFYELGKMKTNRKTNIYRIDITEIKHSKEEKLLGGSFIFGNPYVYGKINNFYPITLGFGQQYILGQKGNKNGVAVTGIYNAGLSVGLLRPYYLEVEDPSNG
;
A
#
# COMPACT_ATOMS: atom_id res chain seq x y z
N MET A 1 61.66 26.38 3.29
CA MET A 1 61.43 24.94 3.50
C MET A 1 60.58 24.65 4.74
N LYS A 2 60.91 25.17 5.94
CA LYS A 2 60.16 24.92 7.19
C LYS A 2 58.68 25.35 7.17
N LYS A 3 58.35 26.47 6.50
CA LYS A 3 56.96 26.98 6.38
C LYS A 3 56.06 26.07 5.54
N LEU A 4 56.60 25.37 4.53
CA LEU A 4 55.84 24.49 3.64
C LEU A 4 55.49 23.15 4.34
N SER A 5 56.43 22.63 5.13
CA SER A 5 56.22 21.43 5.96
C SER A 5 55.12 21.64 7.00
N LEU A 6 55.07 22.82 7.63
CA LEU A 6 54.02 23.14 8.61
C LEU A 6 52.62 23.12 7.98
N ILE A 7 52.48 23.71 6.78
CA ILE A 7 51.21 23.74 6.04
C ILE A 7 50.77 22.31 5.70
N ILE A 8 51.66 21.47 5.16
CA ILE A 8 51.34 20.07 4.83
C ILE A 8 50.88 19.30 6.07
N THR A 9 51.52 19.52 7.22
CA THR A 9 51.18 18.83 8.47
C THR A 9 49.80 19.26 8.98
N ILE A 10 49.48 20.56 8.89
CA ILE A 10 48.16 21.10 9.24
C ILE A 10 47.09 20.58 8.30
N THR A 11 47.33 20.55 6.98
CA THR A 11 46.38 20.01 6.01
C THR A 11 46.13 18.52 6.26
N PHE A 12 47.17 17.73 6.55
CA PHE A 12 47.03 16.31 6.88
C PHE A 12 46.23 16.09 8.17
N LEU A 13 46.46 16.93 9.19
CA LEU A 13 45.72 16.90 10.45
C LEU A 13 44.23 17.21 10.22
N THR A 14 43.91 18.23 9.42
CA THR A 14 42.51 18.58 9.11
C THR A 14 41.78 17.48 8.32
N ILE A 15 42.45 16.81 7.38
CA ILE A 15 41.87 15.68 6.64
C ILE A 15 41.60 14.50 7.58
N SER A 16 42.51 14.25 8.53
CA SER A 16 42.35 13.16 9.50
C SER A 16 41.19 13.38 10.47
N THR A 17 40.94 14.62 10.93
CA THR A 17 39.81 14.95 11.80
C THR A 17 38.47 14.84 11.07
N PHE A 18 38.35 15.35 9.83
CA PHE A 18 37.13 15.18 9.02
C PHE A 18 36.84 13.70 8.66
N ALA A 19 37.88 12.89 8.47
CA ALA A 19 37.73 11.46 8.23
C ALA A 19 37.23 10.70 9.46
N GLN A 20 37.58 11.16 10.67
CA GLN A 20 37.19 10.56 11.94
C GLN A 20 35.69 10.73 12.21
N ASP A 21 35.15 11.94 12.02
CA ASP A 21 33.70 12.22 12.12
C ASP A 21 32.87 11.32 11.20
N SER A 22 33.32 11.12 9.95
CA SER A 22 32.60 10.27 8.99
C SER A 22 32.58 8.78 9.39
N ARG A 23 33.62 8.31 10.08
CA ARG A 23 33.72 6.92 10.58
C ARG A 23 32.87 6.73 11.82
N GLU A 24 32.83 7.72 12.71
CA GLU A 24 32.03 7.70 13.93
C GLU A 24 30.54 7.69 13.62
N GLN A 25 30.07 8.58 12.74
CA GLN A 25 28.67 8.58 12.26
C GLN A 25 28.25 7.25 11.61
N ARG A 26 29.17 6.56 10.91
CA ARG A 26 28.89 5.23 10.33
C ARG A 26 28.79 4.14 11.40
N ARG A 27 29.60 4.22 12.46
CA ARG A 27 29.55 3.29 13.60
C ARG A 27 28.26 3.48 14.40
N GLU A 28 27.89 4.71 14.72
CA GLU A 28 26.63 5.04 15.40
C GLU A 28 25.41 4.51 14.64
N LYS A 29 25.35 4.72 13.31
CA LYS A 29 24.27 4.18 12.46
C LYS A 29 24.21 2.66 12.48
N LYS A 30 25.36 1.97 12.58
CA LYS A 30 25.44 0.51 12.63
C LYS A 30 25.00 -0.01 14.01
N GLU A 31 25.39 0.68 15.07
CA GLU A 31 24.99 0.36 16.45
C GLU A 31 23.49 0.58 16.67
N ALA A 32 22.94 1.71 16.20
CA ALA A 32 21.50 1.97 16.24
C ALA A 32 20.69 0.90 15.48
N LYS A 33 21.19 0.44 14.32
CA LYS A 33 20.58 -0.68 13.58
C LYS A 33 20.63 -1.99 14.38
N ARG A 34 21.76 -2.28 15.03
CA ARG A 34 21.94 -3.50 15.83
C ARG A 34 21.06 -3.50 17.06
N GLN A 35 20.95 -2.35 17.75
CA GLN A 35 20.02 -2.15 18.86
C GLN A 35 18.57 -2.37 18.42
N LYS A 36 18.16 -1.79 17.29
CA LYS A 36 16.82 -1.99 16.72
C LYS A 36 16.54 -3.46 16.42
N ILE A 37 17.50 -4.19 15.84
CA ILE A 37 17.34 -5.62 15.54
C ILE A 37 17.24 -6.43 16.84
N ASN A 38 18.09 -6.16 17.83
CA ASN A 38 18.06 -6.85 19.13
C ASN A 38 16.72 -6.63 19.84
N GLU A 39 16.17 -5.42 19.79
CA GLU A 39 14.85 -5.11 20.37
C GLU A 39 13.72 -5.89 19.68
N LEU A 40 13.77 -5.99 18.34
CA LEU A 40 12.82 -6.79 17.55
C LEU A 40 12.89 -8.28 17.90
N VAL A 41 14.11 -8.82 18.03
CA VAL A 41 14.33 -10.23 18.39
C VAL A 41 13.82 -10.50 19.81
N ARG A 42 14.18 -9.67 20.79
CA ARG A 42 13.72 -9.78 22.18
C ARG A 42 12.19 -9.80 22.28
N GLN A 43 11.50 -8.97 21.51
CA GLN A 43 10.04 -8.95 21.53
C GLN A 43 9.42 -10.16 20.83
N ALA A 44 10.04 -10.66 19.77
CA ALA A 44 9.63 -11.92 19.15
C ALA A 44 9.79 -13.10 20.13
N GLU A 45 10.86 -13.10 20.94
CA GLU A 45 11.08 -14.07 22.04
C GLU A 45 10.05 -13.91 23.17
N GLU A 46 9.62 -12.69 23.49
CA GLU A 46 8.52 -12.39 24.43
C GLU A 46 7.13 -12.84 23.93
N GLY A 47 7.05 -13.55 22.81
CA GLY A 47 5.81 -14.09 22.26
C GLY A 47 4.92 -13.05 21.58
N VAL A 48 5.46 -11.85 21.31
CA VAL A 48 4.77 -10.85 20.51
C VAL A 48 4.94 -11.20 19.03
N LEU A 49 3.84 -11.37 18.32
CA LEU A 49 3.83 -11.52 16.86
C LEU A 49 4.20 -10.18 16.21
N VAL A 50 5.48 -10.01 15.87
CA VAL A 50 6.01 -8.81 15.21
C VAL A 50 6.16 -9.07 13.70
N TYR A 51 5.18 -8.65 12.90
CA TYR A 51 5.25 -8.76 11.44
C TYR A 51 6.00 -7.58 10.83
N GLN A 52 7.17 -7.84 10.22
CA GLN A 52 7.93 -6.77 9.53
C GLN A 52 7.25 -6.28 8.25
N LYS A 53 6.64 -7.22 7.52
CA LYS A 53 5.90 -6.97 6.29
C LYS A 53 4.65 -7.82 6.35
N GLN A 54 3.52 -7.20 6.01
CA GLN A 54 2.24 -7.88 5.84
C GLN A 54 1.69 -7.51 4.47
N SER A 55 1.11 -8.49 3.78
CA SER A 55 0.39 -8.29 2.54
C SER A 55 -0.99 -8.89 2.72
N ILE A 56 -2.02 -8.09 2.48
CA ILE A 56 -3.41 -8.52 2.54
C ILE A 56 -3.98 -8.33 1.15
N PHE A 57 -4.63 -9.36 0.63
CA PHE A 57 -5.37 -9.28 -0.62
C PHE A 57 -6.76 -9.84 -0.39
N GLY A 58 -7.73 -9.36 -1.15
CA GLY A 58 -9.09 -9.85 -1.02
C GLY A 58 -9.96 -9.44 -2.18
N LEU A 59 -11.05 -10.19 -2.34
CA LEU A 59 -12.12 -9.88 -3.27
C LEU A 59 -13.29 -9.28 -2.48
N GLN A 60 -13.94 -8.29 -3.05
CA GLN A 60 -15.11 -7.61 -2.49
C GLN A 60 -16.30 -7.87 -3.40
N LEU A 61 -17.26 -8.64 -2.90
CA LEU A 61 -18.56 -8.80 -3.54
C LEU A 61 -19.51 -7.77 -2.95
N ARG A 62 -20.13 -6.96 -3.81
CA ARG A 62 -21.05 -5.89 -3.41
C ARG A 62 -22.34 -6.03 -4.21
N THR A 63 -23.47 -5.63 -3.65
CA THR A 63 -24.76 -5.71 -4.37
C THR A 63 -24.74 -4.92 -5.68
N ASN A 64 -24.03 -3.80 -5.70
CA ASN A 64 -23.88 -2.93 -6.86
C ASN A 64 -22.54 -3.09 -7.61
N GLY A 65 -21.83 -4.21 -7.44
CA GLY A 65 -20.57 -4.41 -8.16
C GLY A 65 -19.62 -5.43 -7.53
N TYR A 66 -18.39 -5.42 -7.99
CA TYR A 66 -17.35 -6.28 -7.45
C TYR A 66 -16.01 -5.56 -7.48
N GLY A 67 -15.05 -6.04 -6.72
CA GLY A 67 -13.72 -5.46 -6.71
C GLY A 67 -12.70 -6.36 -6.08
N ALA A 68 -11.45 -5.93 -6.18
CA ALA A 68 -10.32 -6.55 -5.54
C ALA A 68 -9.50 -5.46 -4.85
N PHE A 69 -8.85 -5.85 -3.76
CA PHE A 69 -7.93 -4.96 -3.07
C PHE A 69 -6.63 -5.65 -2.74
N TYR A 70 -5.60 -4.83 -2.68
CA TYR A 70 -4.28 -5.22 -2.25
C TYR A 70 -3.73 -4.20 -1.26
N GLU A 71 -3.27 -4.67 -0.12
CA GLU A 71 -2.77 -3.87 0.97
C GLU A 71 -1.39 -4.36 1.39
N LEU A 72 -0.45 -3.43 1.47
CA LEU A 72 0.93 -3.62 1.89
C LEU A 72 1.14 -2.88 3.20
N GLY A 73 1.38 -3.63 4.27
CA GLY A 73 1.79 -3.08 5.56
C GLY A 73 3.31 -3.24 5.77
N LYS A 74 4.00 -2.14 6.06
CA LYS A 74 5.42 -2.13 6.43
C LYS A 74 5.59 -1.58 7.84
N MET A 75 6.11 -2.41 8.73
CA MET A 75 6.32 -2.02 10.12
C MET A 75 7.44 -0.97 10.22
N LYS A 76 7.13 0.17 10.86
CA LYS A 76 8.10 1.25 11.12
C LYS A 76 8.73 1.08 12.51
N THR A 77 7.87 0.79 13.49
CA THR A 77 8.17 0.55 14.90
C THR A 77 7.30 -0.59 15.39
N ASN A 78 7.65 -1.20 16.51
CA ASN A 78 6.99 -2.40 17.05
C ASN A 78 5.49 -2.21 17.35
N ARG A 79 5.02 -0.95 17.46
CA ARG A 79 3.58 -0.60 17.58
C ARG A 79 2.99 0.13 16.38
N LYS A 80 3.79 0.50 15.37
CA LYS A 80 3.38 1.35 14.24
C LYS A 80 3.70 0.68 12.91
N THR A 81 2.66 0.43 12.12
CA THR A 81 2.77 -0.14 10.77
C THR A 81 2.17 0.80 9.75
N ASN A 82 2.95 1.21 8.76
CA ASN A 82 2.43 2.01 7.64
C ASN A 82 1.72 1.10 6.65
N ILE A 83 0.57 1.54 6.16
CA ILE A 83 -0.29 0.79 5.26
C ILE A 83 -0.38 1.53 3.92
N TYR A 84 -0.21 0.79 2.83
CA TYR A 84 -0.45 1.25 1.47
C TYR A 84 -1.48 0.32 0.85
N ARG A 85 -2.59 0.87 0.35
CA ARG A 85 -3.71 0.10 -0.14
C ARG A 85 -4.07 0.55 -1.55
N ILE A 86 -4.39 -0.40 -2.41
CA ILE A 86 -4.98 -0.16 -3.72
C ILE A 86 -6.26 -0.98 -3.82
N ASP A 87 -7.37 -0.32 -4.10
CA ASP A 87 -8.67 -0.95 -4.33
C ASP A 87 -9.09 -0.69 -5.79
N ILE A 88 -9.41 -1.74 -6.52
CA ILE A 88 -9.96 -1.66 -7.88
C ILE A 88 -11.37 -2.21 -7.81
N THR A 89 -12.34 -1.40 -8.19
CA THR A 89 -13.76 -1.78 -8.10
C THR A 89 -14.47 -1.48 -9.42
N GLU A 90 -15.51 -2.26 -9.72
CA GLU A 90 -16.50 -1.96 -10.74
C GLU A 90 -17.80 -1.59 -10.02
N ILE A 91 -18.40 -0.46 -10.40
CA ILE A 91 -19.69 -0.02 -9.85
C ILE A 91 -20.74 -0.04 -10.96
N LYS A 92 -21.87 -0.66 -10.67
CA LYS A 92 -23.09 -0.64 -11.48
C LYS A 92 -24.09 0.35 -10.91
N HIS A 93 -24.74 1.11 -11.79
CA HIS A 93 -25.77 2.04 -11.39
C HIS A 93 -27.12 1.32 -11.18
N SER A 94 -27.90 1.72 -10.17
CA SER A 94 -29.18 1.06 -9.81
C SER A 94 -30.25 1.13 -10.89
N LYS A 95 -30.14 2.10 -11.80
CA LYS A 95 -31.03 2.29 -12.97
C LYS A 95 -30.58 1.52 -14.21
N GLU A 96 -29.55 0.67 -14.11
CA GLU A 96 -29.13 -0.18 -15.24
C GLU A 96 -30.11 -1.34 -15.41
N GLU A 97 -31.07 -1.18 -16.31
CA GLU A 97 -31.97 -2.25 -16.70
C GLU A 97 -31.38 -2.99 -17.90
N LYS A 98 -31.17 -4.31 -17.72
CA LYS A 98 -30.79 -5.19 -18.81
C LYS A 98 -32.04 -5.55 -19.61
N LEU A 99 -32.09 -5.11 -20.86
CA LEU A 99 -33.12 -5.53 -21.80
C LEU A 99 -32.56 -6.68 -22.65
N LEU A 100 -33.41 -7.68 -22.90
CA LEU A 100 -33.11 -8.73 -23.87
C LEU A 100 -33.28 -8.13 -25.27
N GLY A 101 -32.22 -8.18 -26.09
CA GLY A 101 -32.28 -7.66 -27.45
C GLY A 101 -33.04 -8.60 -28.38
N GLY A 102 -34.32 -8.31 -28.66
CA GLY A 102 -35.10 -8.99 -29.69
C GLY A 102 -36.19 -9.94 -29.15
N SER A 103 -37.05 -10.39 -30.07
CA SER A 103 -38.33 -11.05 -29.78
C SER A 103 -38.23 -12.49 -29.24
N PHE A 104 -37.06 -13.12 -29.24
CA PHE A 104 -36.92 -14.51 -28.82
C PHE A 104 -35.57 -14.73 -28.13
N ILE A 105 -35.62 -15.57 -27.08
CA ILE A 105 -34.64 -16.27 -26.22
C ILE A 105 -33.11 -16.22 -26.54
N PHE A 106 -32.65 -15.76 -27.70
CA PHE A 106 -31.25 -15.74 -28.15
C PHE A 106 -30.66 -14.34 -28.39
N GLY A 107 -31.32 -13.29 -27.91
CA GLY A 107 -30.82 -11.92 -27.99
C GLY A 107 -29.65 -11.60 -27.07
N ASN A 108 -28.62 -10.91 -27.56
CA ASN A 108 -27.56 -10.37 -26.70
C ASN A 108 -28.17 -9.36 -25.71
N PRO A 109 -28.11 -9.61 -24.38
CA PRO A 109 -28.66 -8.70 -23.40
C PRO A 109 -27.82 -7.43 -23.34
N TYR A 110 -28.47 -6.28 -23.51
CA TYR A 110 -27.81 -4.98 -23.45
C TYR A 110 -28.40 -4.13 -22.33
N VAL A 111 -27.63 -3.15 -21.84
CA VAL A 111 -28.11 -2.21 -20.83
C VAL A 111 -28.63 -0.96 -21.53
N TYR A 112 -29.94 -0.69 -21.41
CA TYR A 112 -30.57 0.44 -22.08
C TYR A 112 -30.07 1.77 -21.49
N GLY A 113 -29.71 2.72 -22.37
CA GLY A 113 -29.29 4.06 -21.98
C GLY A 113 -27.92 4.14 -21.26
N LYS A 114 -27.14 3.05 -21.21
CA LYS A 114 -25.81 3.06 -20.58
C LYS A 114 -24.80 3.73 -21.51
N ILE A 115 -24.17 4.80 -21.03
CA ILE A 115 -23.14 5.53 -21.79
C ILE A 115 -21.73 5.03 -21.42
N ASN A 116 -21.46 4.86 -20.13
CA ASN A 116 -20.13 4.50 -19.62
C ASN A 116 -20.20 3.42 -18.54
N ASN A 117 -19.17 2.57 -18.49
CA ASN A 117 -18.85 1.74 -17.32
C ASN A 117 -17.88 2.50 -16.41
N PHE A 118 -18.11 2.45 -15.10
CA PHE A 118 -17.31 3.17 -14.11
C PHE A 118 -16.44 2.21 -13.29
N TYR A 119 -15.13 2.44 -13.32
CA TYR A 119 -14.12 1.67 -12.61
C TYR A 119 -13.33 2.56 -11.66
N PRO A 120 -13.78 2.76 -10.41
CA PRO A 120 -13.00 3.51 -9.44
C PRO A 120 -11.78 2.72 -8.97
N ILE A 121 -10.62 3.37 -9.10
CA ILE A 121 -9.34 2.94 -8.53
C ILE A 121 -9.05 3.84 -7.33
N THR A 122 -9.00 3.26 -6.15
CA THR A 122 -8.75 3.99 -4.90
C THR A 122 -7.35 3.66 -4.39
N LEU A 123 -6.55 4.70 -4.18
CA LEU A 123 -5.23 4.61 -3.55
C LEU A 123 -5.35 5.09 -2.11
N GLY A 124 -5.16 4.18 -1.17
CA GLY A 124 -5.17 4.43 0.26
C GLY A 124 -3.76 4.46 0.85
N PHE A 125 -3.54 5.40 1.77
CA PHE A 125 -2.40 5.42 2.66
C PHE A 125 -2.88 5.57 4.10
N GLY A 126 -2.29 4.82 5.01
CA GLY A 126 -2.71 4.83 6.40
C GLY A 126 -1.65 4.30 7.34
N GLN A 127 -2.04 4.17 8.60
CA GLN A 127 -1.19 3.59 9.62
C GLN A 127 -2.03 2.85 10.65
N GLN A 128 -1.50 1.70 11.05
CA GLN A 128 -2.01 0.87 12.12
C GLN A 128 -1.16 1.10 13.37
N TYR A 129 -1.84 1.35 14.48
CA TYR A 129 -1.26 1.51 15.81
C TYR A 129 -1.75 0.43 16.75
N ILE A 130 -0.81 -0.33 17.33
CA ILE A 130 -1.12 -1.35 18.33
C ILE A 130 -1.28 -0.67 19.68
N LEU A 131 -2.51 -0.69 20.20
CA LEU A 131 -2.87 -0.08 21.49
C LEU A 131 -2.47 -0.99 22.65
N GLY A 132 -2.66 -2.30 22.49
CA GLY A 132 -2.29 -3.30 23.48
C GLY A 132 -2.24 -4.69 22.87
N GLN A 133 -1.32 -5.51 23.36
CA GLN A 133 -1.13 -6.90 22.93
C GLN A 133 -0.69 -7.74 24.11
N LYS A 134 -1.26 -8.94 24.27
CA LYS A 134 -0.85 -9.90 25.31
C LYS A 134 -0.14 -11.08 24.62
N GLY A 135 1.19 -11.19 24.74
CA GLY A 135 2.03 -12.12 23.96
C GLY A 135 2.06 -13.58 24.41
N ASN A 136 1.01 -14.12 25.03
CA ASN A 136 1.00 -15.55 25.41
C ASN A 136 0.34 -16.41 24.32
N LYS A 137 0.56 -17.74 24.32
CA LYS A 137 -0.23 -18.67 23.47
C LYS A 137 -1.72 -18.38 23.72
N ASN A 138 -2.43 -17.83 22.72
CA ASN A 138 -3.80 -17.27 22.79
C ASN A 138 -3.94 -15.80 23.22
N GLY A 139 -2.98 -14.98 22.83
CA GLY A 139 -3.02 -13.53 23.00
C GLY A 139 -4.10 -12.82 22.19
N VAL A 140 -4.63 -11.73 22.73
CA VAL A 140 -5.45 -10.76 21.99
C VAL A 140 -4.61 -9.52 21.71
N ALA A 141 -4.73 -8.98 20.50
CA ALA A 141 -4.15 -7.71 20.11
C ALA A 141 -5.27 -6.74 19.72
N VAL A 142 -5.21 -5.53 20.26
CA VAL A 142 -6.13 -4.43 19.94
C VAL A 142 -5.37 -3.40 19.12
N THR A 143 -5.83 -3.15 17.90
CA THR A 143 -5.18 -2.23 16.97
C THR A 143 -6.15 -1.19 16.46
N GLY A 144 -5.78 0.09 16.57
CA GLY A 144 -6.44 1.18 15.87
C GLY A 144 -5.86 1.32 14.47
N ILE A 145 -6.72 1.44 13.46
CA ILE A 145 -6.30 1.61 12.07
C ILE A 145 -6.99 2.86 11.53
N TYR A 146 -6.21 3.74 10.92
CA TYR A 146 -6.72 4.88 10.18
C TYR A 146 -6.12 4.88 8.77
N ASN A 147 -6.98 5.11 7.77
CA ASN A 147 -6.60 5.17 6.37
C ASN A 147 -7.26 6.39 5.73
N ALA A 148 -6.53 7.06 4.85
CA ALA A 148 -7.02 8.12 3.99
C ALA A 148 -6.61 7.79 2.56
N GLY A 149 -7.42 8.15 1.57
CA GLY A 149 -7.12 7.80 0.19
C GLY A 149 -7.76 8.72 -0.82
N LEU A 150 -7.25 8.64 -2.04
CA LEU A 150 -7.80 9.33 -3.21
C LEU A 150 -8.39 8.28 -4.14
N SER A 151 -9.54 8.58 -4.72
CA SER A 151 -10.20 7.71 -5.70
C SER A 151 -10.19 8.39 -7.06
N VAL A 152 -9.73 7.67 -8.09
CA VAL A 152 -9.74 8.07 -9.48
C VAL A 152 -10.69 7.17 -10.23
N GLY A 153 -11.72 7.77 -10.83
CA GLY A 153 -12.73 7.06 -11.59
C GLY A 153 -12.37 6.94 -13.07
N LEU A 154 -12.18 5.72 -13.57
CA LEU A 154 -12.03 5.47 -15.00
C LEU A 154 -13.39 5.22 -15.64
N LEU A 155 -13.66 5.90 -16.75
CA LEU A 155 -14.88 5.72 -17.53
C LEU A 155 -14.53 5.01 -18.84
N ARG A 156 -15.19 3.87 -19.10
CA ARG A 156 -15.08 3.14 -20.36
C ARG A 156 -16.38 3.33 -21.16
N PRO A 157 -16.33 3.82 -22.42
CA PRO A 157 -17.53 3.96 -23.24
C PRO A 157 -18.17 2.60 -23.52
N TYR A 158 -19.50 2.56 -23.52
CA TYR A 158 -20.31 1.37 -23.79
C TYR A 158 -20.88 1.45 -25.21
N TYR A 159 -20.40 0.58 -26.10
CA TYR A 159 -20.88 0.49 -27.48
C TYR A 159 -21.78 -0.73 -27.66
N LEU A 160 -22.79 -0.58 -28.51
CA LEU A 160 -23.68 -1.64 -28.94
C LEU A 160 -23.58 -1.78 -30.45
N GLU A 161 -23.37 -3.01 -30.90
CA GLU A 161 -23.55 -3.35 -32.30
C GLU A 161 -25.04 -3.59 -32.52
N VAL A 162 -25.63 -2.77 -33.39
CA VAL A 162 -27.04 -2.88 -33.77
C VAL A 162 -27.05 -3.34 -35.22
N GLU A 163 -27.66 -4.50 -35.49
CA GLU A 163 -27.98 -4.88 -36.86
C GLU A 163 -29.07 -3.95 -37.38
N ASP A 164 -28.78 -3.26 -38.47
CA ASP A 164 -29.74 -2.40 -39.15
C ASP A 164 -30.71 -3.30 -39.92
N PRO A 165 -32.02 -3.32 -39.59
CA PRO A 165 -32.99 -4.19 -40.26
C PRO A 165 -33.19 -3.86 -41.75
N SER A 166 -32.53 -2.81 -42.28
CA SER A 166 -32.65 -2.39 -43.67
C SER A 166 -31.62 -2.99 -44.64
N ASN A 167 -30.51 -3.55 -44.16
CA ASN A 167 -29.51 -4.22 -45.01
C ASN A 167 -29.05 -5.52 -44.33
N GLY A 168 -29.62 -6.65 -44.75
CA GLY A 168 -29.06 -7.97 -44.49
C GLY A 168 -27.83 -8.25 -45.35
#